data_AF-G5DXL0-F1
#
_entry.id   AF-G5DXL0-F1
#
_cell.length_a   1.000
_cell.length_b   1.000
_cell.length_c   1.000
_cell.angle_alpha   90.00
_cell.angle_beta   90.00
_cell.angle_gamma   90.00
#
_symmetry.space_group_name_H-M   'P 1'
#
loop_
_entity.id
_entity.type
_entity.pdbx_description
1 polymer ?
#
loop_
_entity_poly.entity_id
_entity_poly.type
_entity_poly.pdbx_seq_one_letter_code
_entity_poly.pdbx_strand_id
1 'polypeptide(L)'
;IEGFLPFKTLLMQRPASFQLLQCLSRLLEIERMDRAGFTSVEQLRRLQRFVPLENVFHPVANAICEELFSVLEQDEKATEYVSWGPFLSFLMEKYGRHAPHDCRSLDKVLDVVLKYRSSSLMFKHVIGALSFGCKTSSLVLTDCPYSGSYPYLALVCHLLRREELM
;
A
#
# COMPACT_ATOMS: atom_id res chain seq x y z
N ILE A 1 -13.16 -11.44 -36.18
CA ILE A 1 -12.55 -11.29 -34.84
C ILE A 1 -13.55 -11.84 -33.84
N GLU A 2 -13.55 -13.15 -33.65
CA GLU A 2 -14.26 -13.80 -32.54
C GLU A 2 -13.31 -13.83 -31.35
N GLY A 3 -13.77 -13.41 -30.17
CA GLY A 3 -12.98 -13.47 -28.93
C GLY A 3 -12.62 -12.13 -28.28
N PHE A 4 -13.09 -10.98 -28.79
CA PHE A 4 -12.94 -9.71 -28.08
C PHE A 4 -14.01 -9.58 -26.99
N LEU A 5 -13.73 -10.11 -25.80
CA LEU A 5 -14.51 -9.80 -24.60
C LEU A 5 -14.20 -8.35 -24.19
N PRO A 6 -15.20 -7.44 -24.14
CA PRO A 6 -14.96 -6.06 -23.79
C PRO A 6 -14.46 -5.97 -22.33
N PHE A 7 -13.53 -5.05 -22.06
CA PHE A 7 -12.97 -4.67 -20.75
C PHE A 7 -13.99 -4.37 -19.62
N LYS A 8 -15.29 -4.54 -19.85
CA LYS A 8 -16.39 -4.19 -18.96
C LYS A 8 -16.42 -5.01 -17.68
N THR A 9 -16.05 -6.29 -17.70
CA THR A 9 -15.98 -7.12 -16.48
C THR A 9 -14.85 -6.68 -15.55
N LEU A 10 -13.66 -6.40 -16.10
CA LEU A 10 -12.53 -5.83 -15.37
C LEU A 10 -12.85 -4.45 -14.76
N LEU A 11 -13.70 -3.64 -15.40
CA LEU A 11 -14.05 -2.29 -14.93
C LEU A 11 -14.93 -2.27 -13.68
N MET A 12 -15.64 -3.36 -13.34
CA MET A 12 -16.52 -3.41 -12.17
C MET A 12 -15.79 -3.75 -10.87
N GLN A 13 -14.68 -4.51 -10.94
CA GLN A 13 -13.80 -4.79 -9.80
C GLN A 13 -12.79 -3.66 -9.50
N ARG A 14 -12.55 -2.78 -10.48
CA ARG A 14 -11.67 -1.60 -10.37
C ARG A 14 -12.07 -0.59 -9.30
N PRO A 15 -13.33 -0.16 -9.14
CA PRO A 15 -13.70 0.77 -8.08
C PRO A 15 -13.53 0.15 -6.69
N ALA A 16 -13.78 -1.15 -6.52
CA ALA A 16 -13.76 -1.80 -5.21
C ALA A 16 -12.34 -1.84 -4.60
N SER A 17 -11.34 -2.36 -5.34
CA SER A 17 -9.96 -2.42 -4.84
C SER A 17 -9.38 -1.04 -4.53
N PHE A 18 -9.66 -0.05 -5.36
CA PHE A 18 -9.26 1.34 -5.12
C PHE A 18 -9.94 1.92 -3.87
N GLN A 19 -11.25 1.71 -3.70
CA GLN A 19 -11.98 2.16 -2.52
C GLN A 19 -11.48 1.48 -1.24
N LEU A 20 -11.16 0.19 -1.28
CA LEU A 20 -10.61 -0.54 -0.13
C LEU A 20 -9.23 0.01 0.27
N LEU A 21 -8.36 0.31 -0.71
CA LEU A 21 -7.08 0.98 -0.44
C LEU A 21 -7.27 2.40 0.13
N GLN A 22 -8.28 3.14 -0.33
CA GLN A 22 -8.64 4.43 0.26
C GLN A 22 -9.16 4.29 1.70
N CYS A 23 -9.96 3.26 2.00
CA CYS A 23 -10.40 2.95 3.36
C CYS A 23 -9.21 2.64 4.27
N LEU A 24 -8.26 1.83 3.79
CA LEU A 24 -7.04 1.52 4.54
C LEU A 24 -6.18 2.78 4.75
N SER A 25 -6.07 3.64 3.73
CA SER A 25 -5.38 4.93 3.83
C SER A 25 -5.99 5.84 4.91
N ARG A 26 -7.32 5.98 4.92
CA ARG A 26 -8.04 6.76 5.92
C ARG A 26 -7.89 6.18 7.33
N LEU A 27 -7.93 4.85 7.46
CA LEU A 27 -7.73 4.18 8.75
C LEU A 27 -6.35 4.52 9.35
N LEU A 28 -5.30 4.51 8.52
CA LEU A 28 -3.94 4.91 8.93
C LEU A 28 -3.86 6.40 9.31
N GLU A 29 -4.57 7.27 8.59
CA GLU A 29 -4.61 8.70 8.92
C GLU A 29 -5.27 8.97 10.27
N ILE A 30 -6.42 8.34 10.53
CA ILE A 30 -7.12 8.45 11.82
C ILE A 30 -6.20 7.97 12.95
N GLU A 31 -5.49 6.87 12.74
CA GLU A 31 -4.56 6.31 13.73
C GLU A 31 -3.36 7.22 14.00
N ARG A 32 -2.80 7.82 12.95
CA ARG A 32 -1.73 8.80 13.08
C ARG A 32 -2.20 10.05 13.83
N MET A 33 -3.41 10.52 13.55
CA MET A 33 -3.99 11.68 14.22
C MET A 33 -4.24 11.42 15.72
N ASP A 34 -4.76 10.23 16.03
CA ASP A 34 -5.02 9.77 17.39
C ASP A 34 -3.71 9.69 18.21
N ARG A 35 -2.64 9.17 17.63
CA ARG A 35 -1.31 9.14 18.27
C ARG A 35 -0.68 10.51 18.48
N ALA A 36 -0.92 11.44 17.55
CA ALA A 36 -0.37 12.79 17.64
C ALA A 36 -1.14 13.69 18.62
N GLY A 37 -2.15 13.17 19.33
CA GLY A 37 -2.92 13.91 20.33
C GLY A 37 -3.74 15.05 19.71
N PHE A 38 -4.12 14.93 18.42
CA PHE A 38 -4.98 15.93 17.81
C PHE A 38 -6.35 15.94 18.50
N THR A 39 -6.75 17.13 18.92
CA THR A 39 -7.81 17.41 19.90
C THR A 39 -9.20 16.87 19.54
N SER A 40 -9.48 16.57 18.26
CA SER A 40 -10.78 16.06 17.83
C SER A 40 -11.03 14.61 18.25
N VAL A 41 -10.00 13.74 18.22
CA VAL A 41 -10.14 12.33 18.63
C VAL A 41 -10.13 12.22 20.16
N GLU A 42 -9.34 13.07 20.82
CA GLU A 42 -9.33 13.21 22.28
C GLU A 42 -10.72 13.61 22.83
N GLN A 43 -11.42 14.53 22.15
CA GLN A 43 -12.78 14.93 22.49
C GLN A 43 -13.80 13.80 22.32
N LEU A 44 -13.66 12.96 21.28
CA LEU A 44 -14.51 11.78 21.07
C LEU A 44 -14.23 10.66 22.10
N ARG A 45 -12.96 10.46 22.48
CA ARG A 45 -12.56 9.55 23.56
C ARG A 45 -13.10 9.98 24.92
N ARG A 46 -13.08 11.29 25.22
CA ARG A 46 -13.68 11.86 26.45
C ARG A 46 -15.17 11.59 26.59
N LEU A 47 -15.87 11.33 25.48
CA LEU A 47 -17.28 10.93 25.49
C LEU A 47 -17.50 9.43 25.78
N GLN A 48 -16.46 8.64 26.05
CA GLN A 48 -16.51 7.19 26.36
C GLN A 48 -17.24 6.30 25.32
N ARG A 49 -17.58 6.83 24.14
CA ARG A 49 -18.38 6.13 23.13
C ARG A 49 -17.58 5.28 22.16
N PHE A 50 -16.25 5.36 22.19
CA PHE A 50 -15.39 4.68 21.22
C PHE A 50 -14.29 3.88 21.91
N VAL A 51 -14.14 2.63 21.47
CA VAL A 51 -13.02 1.75 21.84
C VAL A 51 -11.71 2.39 21.34
N PRO A 52 -10.59 2.28 22.09
CA PRO A 52 -9.30 2.79 21.65
C PRO A 52 -8.98 2.29 20.24
N LEU A 53 -8.56 3.19 19.35
CA LEU A 53 -8.31 2.85 17.95
C LEU A 53 -7.22 1.79 17.80
N GLU A 54 -6.27 1.72 18.73
CA GLU A 54 -5.26 0.66 18.81
C GLU A 54 -5.89 -0.74 18.85
N ASN A 55 -7.06 -0.89 19.49
CA ASN A 55 -7.78 -2.16 19.58
C ASN A 55 -8.69 -2.43 18.35
N VAL A 56 -8.99 -1.40 17.56
CA VAL A 56 -9.90 -1.48 16.40
C VAL A 56 -9.14 -1.49 15.07
N PHE A 57 -7.92 -0.96 15.04
CA PHE A 57 -7.10 -0.83 13.83
C PHE A 57 -6.88 -2.19 13.16
N HIS A 58 -6.33 -3.17 13.87
CA HIS A 58 -6.04 -4.47 13.27
C HIS A 58 -7.30 -5.23 12.80
N PRO A 59 -8.39 -5.32 13.59
CA PRO A 59 -9.63 -5.91 13.11
C PRO A 59 -10.18 -5.26 11.83
N VAL A 60 -10.23 -3.93 11.78
CA VAL A 60 -10.76 -3.22 10.60
C VAL A 60 -9.82 -3.33 9.41
N ALA A 61 -8.50 -3.23 9.63
CA ALA A 61 -7.51 -3.38 8.58
C ALA A 61 -7.53 -4.80 7.98
N ASN A 62 -7.64 -5.85 8.83
CA ASN A 62 -7.78 -7.22 8.36
C ASN A 62 -9.08 -7.38 7.57
N ALA A 63 -10.22 -6.85 8.03
CA ALA A 63 -11.48 -6.96 7.29
C ALA A 63 -11.39 -6.27 5.90
N ILE A 64 -10.76 -5.10 5.82
CA ILE A 64 -10.50 -4.42 4.54
C ILE A 64 -9.61 -5.28 3.64
N CYS A 65 -8.55 -5.87 4.19
CA CYS A 65 -7.64 -6.72 3.41
C CYS A 65 -8.27 -8.05 2.99
N GLU A 66 -9.13 -8.65 3.81
CA GLU A 66 -9.93 -9.82 3.44
C GLU A 66 -10.77 -9.54 2.19
N GLU A 67 -11.51 -8.42 2.18
CA GLU A 67 -12.29 -8.00 1.02
C GLU A 67 -11.41 -7.63 -0.19
N LEU A 68 -10.23 -7.04 0.06
CA LEU A 68 -9.31 -6.72 -1.02
C LEU A 68 -8.82 -8.00 -1.69
N PHE A 69 -8.33 -8.96 -0.92
CA PHE A 69 -7.81 -10.21 -1.46
C PHE A 69 -8.89 -11.12 -2.02
N SER A 70 -10.12 -11.11 -1.47
CA SER A 70 -11.25 -11.85 -2.06
C SER A 70 -11.57 -11.40 -3.48
N VAL A 71 -11.39 -10.10 -3.78
CA VAL A 71 -11.55 -9.54 -5.13
C VAL A 71 -10.35 -9.88 -6.02
N LEU A 72 -9.13 -9.78 -5.48
CA LEU A 72 -7.89 -10.01 -6.26
C LEU A 72 -7.66 -11.48 -6.63
N GLU A 73 -8.05 -12.41 -5.76
CA GLU A 73 -7.91 -13.86 -5.98
C GLU A 73 -8.75 -14.38 -7.16
N GLN A 74 -9.75 -13.63 -7.61
CA GLN A 74 -10.62 -14.00 -8.72
C GLN A 74 -9.98 -13.77 -10.09
N ASP A 75 -8.96 -12.91 -10.19
CA ASP A 75 -8.33 -12.54 -11.46
C ASP A 75 -6.86 -12.11 -11.27
N GLU A 76 -5.92 -12.93 -11.75
CA GLU A 76 -4.49 -12.63 -11.73
C GLU A 76 -4.16 -11.32 -12.46
N LYS A 77 -4.87 -10.98 -13.55
CA LYS A 77 -4.65 -9.72 -14.27
C LYS A 77 -5.13 -8.53 -13.46
N ALA A 78 -6.19 -8.70 -12.66
CA ALA A 78 -6.61 -7.68 -11.71
C ALA A 78 -5.56 -7.48 -10.61
N THR A 79 -4.95 -8.56 -10.12
CA THR A 79 -3.83 -8.51 -9.18
C THR A 79 -2.65 -7.74 -9.75
N GLU A 80 -2.22 -8.05 -10.97
CA GLU A 80 -1.16 -7.30 -11.65
C GLU A 80 -1.52 -5.81 -11.78
N TYR A 81 -2.70 -5.49 -12.33
CA TYR A 81 -3.13 -4.11 -12.53
C TYR A 81 -3.17 -3.30 -11.23
N VAL A 82 -3.73 -3.88 -10.15
CA VAL A 82 -3.82 -3.24 -8.84
C VAL A 82 -2.43 -3.05 -8.22
N SER A 83 -1.55 -4.05 -8.36
CA SER A 83 -0.17 -3.99 -7.87
C SER A 83 0.62 -2.86 -8.51
N TRP A 84 0.59 -2.77 -9.84
CA TRP A 84 1.35 -1.78 -10.61
C TRP A 84 0.83 -0.36 -10.46
N GLY A 85 -0.48 -0.20 -10.27
CA GLY A 85 -1.13 1.10 -10.20
C GLY A 85 -1.43 1.55 -8.77
N PRO A 86 -2.66 1.31 -8.28
CA PRO A 86 -3.15 1.89 -7.03
C PRO A 86 -2.39 1.40 -5.80
N PHE A 87 -1.98 0.13 -5.74
CA PHE A 87 -1.28 -0.39 -4.57
C PHE A 87 0.16 0.16 -4.47
N LEU A 88 0.92 0.17 -5.56
CA LEU A 88 2.24 0.80 -5.57
C LEU A 88 2.14 2.30 -5.23
N SER A 89 1.15 3.00 -5.79
CA SER A 89 0.91 4.42 -5.46
C SER A 89 0.64 4.63 -3.97
N PHE A 90 -0.17 3.75 -3.38
CA PHE A 90 -0.46 3.73 -1.96
C PHE A 90 0.80 3.48 -1.10
N LEU A 91 1.63 2.49 -1.46
CA LEU A 91 2.89 2.21 -0.74
C LEU A 91 3.84 3.42 -0.81
N MET A 92 3.98 4.04 -1.99
CA MET A 92 4.82 5.23 -2.17
C MET A 92 4.30 6.43 -1.38
N GLU A 93 2.97 6.59 -1.27
CA GLU A 93 2.35 7.61 -0.45
C GLU A 93 2.65 7.39 1.04
N LYS A 94 2.48 6.16 1.54
CA LYS A 94 2.70 5.84 2.96
C LYS A 94 4.17 5.80 3.35
N TYR A 95 5.07 5.44 2.44
CA TYR A 95 6.51 5.53 2.68
C TYR A 95 7.02 6.99 2.67
N GLY A 96 6.37 7.87 1.91
CA GLY A 96 6.78 9.25 1.74
C GLY A 96 7.83 9.40 0.63
N ARG A 97 7.59 10.36 -0.27
CA ARG A 97 8.43 10.60 -1.47
C ARG A 97 9.80 11.23 -1.16
N HIS A 98 9.93 11.84 0.01
CA HIS A 98 11.15 12.51 0.43
C HIS A 98 11.58 12.00 1.81
N ALA A 99 12.89 12.00 2.04
CA ALA A 99 13.41 11.69 3.37
C ALA A 99 13.03 12.81 4.37
N PRO A 100 12.82 12.48 5.65
CA PRO A 100 12.80 11.14 6.23
C PRO A 100 11.55 10.33 5.83
N HIS A 101 11.73 9.06 5.48
CA HIS A 101 10.64 8.16 5.09
C HIS A 101 9.83 7.69 6.31
N ASP A 102 8.52 7.49 6.16
CA ASP A 102 7.62 6.98 7.20
C ASP A 102 7.57 5.44 7.18
N CYS A 103 8.69 4.83 7.57
CA CYS A 103 8.82 3.37 7.65
C CYS A 103 7.77 2.76 8.59
N ARG A 104 7.38 3.47 9.67
CA ARG A 104 6.46 2.96 10.68
C ARG A 104 5.04 2.80 10.13
N SER A 105 4.55 3.77 9.35
CA SER A 105 3.24 3.66 8.70
C SER A 105 3.25 2.58 7.63
N LEU A 106 4.36 2.44 6.89
CA LEU A 106 4.53 1.37 5.92
C LEU A 106 4.54 -0.01 6.58
N ASP A 107 5.31 -0.21 7.65
CA ASP A 107 5.42 -1.50 8.33
C ASP A 107 4.06 -2.01 8.82
N LYS A 108 3.20 -1.13 9.32
CA LYS A 108 1.83 -1.49 9.70
C LYS A 108 0.99 -1.98 8.54
N VAL A 109 1.15 -1.38 7.36
CA VAL A 109 0.49 -1.87 6.15
C VAL A 109 0.98 -3.27 5.83
N LEU A 110 2.30 -3.47 5.85
CA LEU A 110 2.92 -4.75 5.56
C LEU A 110 2.46 -5.84 6.55
N ASP A 111 2.40 -5.52 7.84
CA ASP A 111 1.94 -6.45 8.89
C ASP A 111 0.52 -6.96 8.65
N VAL A 112 -0.34 -6.17 8.03
CA VAL A 112 -1.72 -6.60 7.71
C VAL A 112 -1.74 -7.33 6.36
N VAL A 113 -1.12 -6.76 5.33
CA VAL A 113 -1.18 -7.26 3.96
C VAL A 113 -0.46 -8.59 3.79
N LEU A 114 0.68 -8.80 4.45
CA LEU A 114 1.50 -10.02 4.31
C LEU A 114 0.88 -11.27 4.93
N LYS A 115 -0.17 -11.12 5.75
CA LYS A 115 -0.91 -12.26 6.32
C LYS A 115 -1.63 -13.08 5.26
N TYR A 116 -1.92 -12.50 4.11
CA TYR A 116 -2.68 -13.14 3.05
C TYR A 116 -1.73 -13.84 2.09
N ARG A 117 -1.96 -15.12 1.82
CA ARG A 117 -1.12 -15.92 0.91
C ARG A 117 -0.99 -15.28 -0.48
N SER A 118 -2.07 -14.67 -0.96
CA SER A 118 -2.17 -14.00 -2.26
C SER A 118 -1.36 -12.70 -2.34
N SER A 119 -0.90 -12.18 -1.19
CA SER A 119 0.01 -11.03 -1.16
C SER A 119 1.35 -11.33 -1.86
N SER A 120 1.80 -12.59 -1.87
CA SER A 120 3.06 -12.98 -2.53
C SER A 120 3.07 -12.64 -4.02
N LEU A 121 1.97 -12.92 -4.74
CA LEU A 121 1.84 -12.56 -6.16
C LEU A 121 1.78 -11.04 -6.34
N MET A 122 1.02 -10.35 -5.49
CA MET A 122 0.91 -8.89 -5.50
C MET A 122 2.29 -8.23 -5.32
N PHE A 123 3.10 -8.70 -4.37
CA PHE A 123 4.44 -8.16 -4.13
C PHE A 123 5.44 -8.51 -5.22
N LYS A 124 5.31 -9.65 -5.91
CA LYS A 124 6.10 -9.92 -7.13
C LYS A 124 5.84 -8.86 -8.20
N HIS A 125 4.58 -8.50 -8.42
CA HIS A 125 4.21 -7.44 -9.36
C HIS A 125 4.68 -6.05 -8.88
N VAL A 126 4.60 -5.76 -7.57
CA VAL A 126 5.14 -4.50 -7.01
C VAL A 126 6.65 -4.40 -7.22
N ILE A 127 7.42 -5.45 -6.91
CA ILE A 127 8.87 -5.47 -7.12
C ILE A 127 9.18 -5.31 -8.62
N GLY A 128 8.41 -5.98 -9.49
CA GLY A 128 8.46 -5.77 -10.93
C GLY A 128 8.26 -4.30 -11.30
N ALA A 129 7.15 -3.69 -10.89
CA ALA A 129 6.83 -2.29 -11.16
C ALA A 129 7.89 -1.31 -10.61
N LEU A 130 8.42 -1.56 -9.42
CA LEU A 130 9.52 -0.80 -8.81
C LEU A 130 10.79 -0.90 -9.65
N SER A 131 11.11 -2.07 -10.18
CA SER A 131 12.27 -2.26 -11.06
C SER A 131 12.15 -1.46 -12.38
N PHE A 132 10.94 -1.37 -12.96
CA PHE A 132 10.67 -0.51 -14.13
C PHE A 132 10.72 0.98 -13.79
N GLY A 133 10.29 1.36 -12.58
CA GLY A 133 10.32 2.75 -12.07
C GLY A 133 11.71 3.23 -11.68
N CYS A 134 12.62 2.31 -11.32
CA CYS A 134 14.02 2.61 -11.05
C CYS A 134 14.76 2.90 -12.36
N LYS A 135 14.68 4.13 -12.85
CA LYS A 135 15.60 4.60 -13.89
C LYS A 135 17.02 4.51 -13.33
N THR A 136 17.83 3.59 -13.85
CA THR A 136 19.28 3.61 -13.68
C THR A 136 19.79 4.85 -14.42
N SER A 137 19.86 5.99 -13.74
CA SER A 137 20.71 7.09 -14.21
C SER A 137 22.09 6.51 -14.46
N SER A 138 22.69 6.74 -15.63
CA SER A 138 24.14 6.56 -15.75
C SER A 138 24.76 7.37 -14.61
N LEU A 139 25.48 6.70 -13.73
CA LEU A 139 26.25 7.34 -12.66
C LEU A 139 27.35 8.18 -13.32
N VAL A 140 27.02 9.40 -13.75
CA VAL A 140 28.02 10.42 -14.05
C VAL A 140 28.38 11.03 -12.70
N LEU A 141 29.32 10.36 -12.02
CA LEU A 141 29.97 10.79 -10.78
C LEU A 141 30.87 12.00 -11.07
N THR A 142 30.31 13.14 -11.45
CA THR A 142 31.12 14.38 -11.49
C THR A 142 30.62 15.44 -10.52
N ASP A 143 29.31 15.62 -10.29
CA ASP A 143 28.85 16.81 -9.54
C ASP A 143 27.63 16.59 -8.59
N CYS A 144 27.61 15.51 -7.80
CA CYS A 144 26.65 15.26 -6.68
C CYS A 144 25.24 14.68 -7.03
N PRO A 145 24.57 13.95 -6.08
CA PRO A 145 24.26 12.52 -6.27
C PRO A 145 22.76 12.15 -6.17
N TYR A 146 21.84 12.95 -6.72
CA TYR A 146 20.40 12.69 -6.60
C TYR A 146 19.69 12.62 -7.95
N SER A 147 19.98 11.59 -8.75
CA SER A 147 19.27 11.32 -9.99
C SER A 147 18.11 10.33 -9.80
N GLY A 148 16.94 10.86 -9.47
CA GLY A 148 15.64 10.39 -9.98
C GLY A 148 15.02 9.05 -9.52
N SER A 149 15.75 8.12 -8.88
CA SER A 149 15.21 6.79 -8.49
C SER A 149 15.27 6.47 -6.99
N TYR A 150 15.80 7.38 -6.17
CA TYR A 150 16.04 7.13 -4.74
C TYR A 150 14.79 6.66 -3.96
N PRO A 151 13.58 7.24 -4.12
CA PRO A 151 12.42 6.81 -3.32
C PRO A 151 11.92 5.40 -3.69
N TYR A 152 12.00 5.02 -4.97
CA TYR A 152 11.60 3.69 -5.44
C TYR A 152 12.60 2.62 -4.98
N LEU A 153 13.91 2.94 -5.06
CA LEU A 153 14.97 2.07 -4.55
C LEU A 153 14.91 1.94 -3.02
N ALA A 154 14.69 3.06 -2.31
CA ALA A 154 14.56 3.05 -0.86
C ALA A 154 13.34 2.22 -0.42
N LEU A 155 12.20 2.35 -1.12
CA LEU A 155 11.02 1.53 -0.86
C LEU A 155 11.32 0.04 -1.06
N VAL A 156 11.88 -0.37 -2.22
CA VAL A 156 12.16 -1.80 -2.45
C VAL A 156 13.17 -2.35 -1.44
N CYS A 157 14.21 -1.59 -1.08
CA CYS A 157 15.16 -1.99 -0.05
C CYS A 157 14.50 -2.14 1.33
N HIS A 158 13.50 -1.32 1.65
CA HIS A 158 12.73 -1.46 2.89
C HIS A 158 11.83 -2.70 2.84
N LEU A 159 11.13 -2.93 1.72
CA LEU A 159 10.27 -4.11 1.53
C LEU A 159 11.08 -5.41 1.68
N LEU A 160 12.25 -5.52 1.06
CA LEU A 160 13.09 -6.73 1.09
C LEU A 160 13.69 -7.05 2.47
N ARG A 161 13.50 -6.20 3.48
CA ARG A 161 13.85 -6.53 4.88
C ARG A 161 12.83 -7.46 5.54
N ARG A 162 11.63 -7.59 4.94
CA ARG A 162 10.57 -8.48 5.42
C ARG A 162 10.87 -9.90 4.95
N GLU A 163 11.10 -10.80 5.91
CA GLU A 163 11.36 -12.22 5.62
C GLU A 163 10.17 -12.87 4.91
N GLU A 164 8.96 -12.38 5.14
CA GLU A 164 7.74 -12.89 4.50
C GLU A 164 7.71 -12.64 2.98
N LEU A 165 8.62 -11.80 2.46
CA LEU A 165 8.77 -11.49 1.04
C LEU A 165 9.94 -12.24 0.35
N MET A 166 10.75 -13.00 1.09
CA MET A 166 11.86 -13.82 0.58
C MET A 166 11.47 -15.29 0.48
#